data_AF-A0A7Y6XMY5-F1
#
_entry.id   AF-A0A7Y6XMY5-F1
#
_cell.length_a   1.000
_cell.length_b   1.000
_cell.length_c   1.000
_cell.angle_alpha   90.00
_cell.angle_beta   90.00
_cell.angle_gamma   90.00
#
_symmetry.space_group_name_H-M   'P 1'
#
loop_
_entity.id
_entity.type
_entity.pdbx_description
1 polymer ?
#
loop_
_entity_poly.entity_id
_entity_poly.type
_entity_poly.pdbx_seq_one_letter_code
_entity_poly.pdbx_strand_id
1 'polypeptide(L)'
;GSGIFWDGNIIPNFELGRLYYKTGDLIEYYAADSARKKEDLSFEAWGKRLNKFLKHVERILTPDYIILGGGVSKHIHKFRDEIDIRTPYVVSEKLNNAGIIGAAINAADHHK
;
A
#
# COMPACT_ATOMS: atom_id res chain seq x y z
N GLY A 1 -4.20 -1.82 -4.99
CA GLY A 1 -3.09 -2.11 -5.90
C GLY A 1 -1.76 -1.91 -5.20
N SER A 2 -0.72 -2.48 -5.78
CA SER A 2 0.67 -2.38 -5.32
C SER A 2 1.61 -2.31 -6.51
N GLY A 3 2.86 -1.92 -6.25
CA GLY A 3 3.97 -2.04 -7.19
C GLY A 3 5.22 -2.39 -6.39
N ILE A 4 6.11 -3.16 -6.99
CA ILE A 4 7.41 -3.53 -6.41
C ILE A 4 8.52 -3.05 -7.33
N PHE A 5 9.58 -2.57 -6.70
CA PHE A 5 10.86 -2.36 -7.34
C PHE A 5 11.87 -3.33 -6.76
N TRP A 6 12.62 -3.99 -7.62
CA TRP A 6 13.77 -4.83 -7.27
C TRP A 6 14.98 -4.30 -8.02
N ASP A 7 16.03 -3.89 -7.29
CA ASP A 7 17.23 -3.27 -7.86
C ASP A 7 16.92 -2.13 -8.86
N GLY A 8 15.96 -1.26 -8.49
CA GLY A 8 15.53 -0.13 -9.32
C GLY A 8 14.62 -0.48 -10.49
N ASN A 9 14.36 -1.76 -10.75
CA ASN A 9 13.50 -2.23 -11.83
C ASN A 9 12.11 -2.55 -11.31
N ILE A 10 11.07 -2.14 -12.04
CA ILE A 10 9.70 -2.47 -11.66
C ILE A 10 9.41 -3.95 -11.93
N ILE A 11 8.82 -4.64 -10.95
CA ILE A 11 8.18 -5.93 -11.17
C ILE A 11 6.73 -5.66 -11.58
N PRO A 12 6.36 -5.95 -12.84
CA PRO A 12 5.04 -5.59 -13.34
C PRO A 12 3.94 -6.44 -12.69
N ASN A 13 2.72 -5.89 -12.68
CA ASN A 13 1.48 -6.61 -12.31
C ASN A 13 1.47 -7.23 -10.91
N PHE A 14 2.22 -6.65 -9.97
CA PHE A 14 2.31 -7.16 -8.62
C PHE A 14 1.11 -6.70 -7.76
N GLU A 15 0.16 -7.59 -7.44
CA GLU A 15 -1.13 -7.26 -6.80
C GLU A 15 -1.30 -7.87 -5.39
N LEU A 16 -0.66 -7.25 -4.39
CA LEU A 16 -0.74 -7.65 -2.98
C LEU A 16 -2.15 -7.54 -2.38
N GLY A 17 -3.01 -6.68 -2.93
CA GLY A 17 -4.40 -6.56 -2.47
C GLY A 17 -5.25 -7.82 -2.71
N ARG A 18 -4.78 -8.70 -3.59
CA ARG A 18 -5.44 -9.95 -3.97
C ARG A 18 -5.01 -11.15 -3.13
N LEU A 19 -4.10 -10.97 -2.17
CA LEU A 19 -3.75 -12.01 -1.22
C LEU A 19 -4.97 -12.44 -0.41
N TYR A 20 -5.10 -13.74 -0.17
CA TYR A 20 -6.16 -14.27 0.67
C TYR A 20 -5.92 -13.97 2.15
N TYR A 21 -7.00 -13.72 2.88
CA TYR A 21 -6.98 -13.43 4.31
C TYR A 21 -8.11 -14.14 5.05
N LYS A 22 -7.79 -14.70 6.22
CA LYS A 22 -8.68 -15.43 7.15
C LYS A 22 -9.59 -16.49 6.52
N THR A 23 -10.69 -16.08 5.91
CA THR A 23 -11.78 -16.89 5.38
C THR A 23 -11.64 -17.22 3.90
N GLY A 24 -10.50 -16.87 3.27
CA GLY A 24 -10.31 -17.02 1.83
C GLY A 24 -10.85 -15.83 1.03
N ASP A 25 -11.27 -14.76 1.71
CA ASP A 25 -11.55 -13.49 1.07
C ASP A 25 -10.26 -12.73 0.77
N LEU A 26 -10.33 -11.80 -0.17
CA LEU A 26 -9.20 -10.97 -0.54
C LEU A 26 -8.92 -9.93 0.54
N ILE A 27 -7.64 -9.73 0.86
CA ILE A 27 -7.22 -8.81 1.92
C ILE A 27 -7.64 -7.36 1.65
N GLU A 28 -7.84 -6.97 0.39
CA GLU A 28 -8.40 -5.67 0.03
C GLU A 28 -9.79 -5.42 0.64
N TYR A 29 -10.63 -6.45 0.76
CA TYR A 29 -11.95 -6.32 1.39
C TYR A 29 -11.87 -6.07 2.89
N TYR A 30 -10.72 -6.34 3.50
CA TYR A 30 -10.46 -6.11 4.92
C TYR A 30 -9.71 -4.80 5.18
N ALA A 31 -8.65 -4.52 4.42
CA ALA A 31 -7.67 -3.48 4.73
C ALA A 31 -7.74 -2.24 3.81
N ALA A 32 -8.50 -2.25 2.71
CA ALA A 32 -8.60 -1.08 1.84
C ALA A 32 -9.38 0.08 2.51
N ASP A 33 -9.13 1.32 2.06
CA ASP A 33 -9.90 2.49 2.52
C ASP A 33 -11.39 2.40 2.11
N SER A 34 -11.72 1.66 1.06
CA SER A 34 -13.10 1.34 0.69
C SER A 34 -13.79 0.50 1.77
N ALA A 35 -13.08 -0.47 2.38
CA ALA A 35 -13.59 -1.24 3.50
C ALA A 35 -13.82 -0.36 4.73
N ARG A 36 -12.89 0.57 5.03
CA ARG A 36 -13.06 1.57 6.10
C ARG A 36 -14.35 2.36 5.95
N LYS A 37 -14.64 2.85 4.75
CA LYS A 37 -15.84 3.63 4.44
C LYS A 37 -17.11 2.78 4.48
N LYS A 38 -17.07 1.58 3.89
CA LYS A 38 -18.22 0.67 3.83
C LYS A 38 -18.68 0.24 5.23
N GLU A 39 -17.73 0.01 6.13
CA GLU A 39 -17.99 -0.46 7.49
C GLU A 39 -17.99 0.67 8.54
N ASP A 40 -17.93 1.94 8.11
CA ASP A 40 -17.88 3.14 8.97
C ASP A 40 -16.83 3.06 10.10
N LEU A 41 -15.63 2.59 9.76
CA LEU A 41 -14.56 2.41 10.73
C LEU A 41 -13.84 3.73 11.02
N SER A 42 -13.51 3.94 12.30
CA SER A 42 -12.55 4.96 12.70
C SER A 42 -11.18 4.70 12.07
N PHE A 43 -10.37 5.77 11.93
CA PHE A 43 -9.01 5.63 11.41
C PHE A 43 -8.13 4.76 12.29
N GLU A 44 -8.33 4.76 13.60
CA GLU A 44 -7.62 3.89 14.54
C GLU A 44 -7.97 2.42 14.30
N ALA A 45 -9.27 2.10 14.22
CA ALA A 45 -9.73 0.74 13.97
C ALA A 45 -9.26 0.21 12.61
N TRP A 46 -9.29 1.06 11.58
CA TRP A 46 -8.77 0.71 10.26
C TRP A 46 -7.24 0.64 10.22
N GLY A 47 -6.53 1.50 10.95
CA GLY A 47 -5.07 1.49 11.08
C GLY A 47 -4.58 0.12 11.57
N LYS A 48 -5.26 -0.48 12.54
CA LYS A 48 -4.99 -1.85 13.01
C LYS A 48 -5.17 -2.89 11.90
N ARG A 49 -6.10 -2.69 10.96
CA ARG A 49 -6.29 -3.59 9.79
C ARG A 49 -5.17 -3.41 8.77
N LEU A 50 -4.82 -2.16 8.47
CA LEU A 50 -3.69 -1.84 7.60
C LEU A 50 -2.39 -2.42 8.14
N ASN A 51 -2.13 -2.28 9.45
CA ASN A 51 -0.94 -2.83 10.09
C ASN A 51 -0.85 -4.36 9.95
N LYS A 52 -1.98 -5.08 10.02
CA LYS A 52 -2.00 -6.54 9.75
C LYS A 52 -1.61 -6.86 8.32
N PHE A 53 -2.10 -6.08 7.35
CA PHE A 53 -1.68 -6.23 5.96
C PHE A 53 -0.18 -5.94 5.80
N LEU A 54 0.33 -4.86 6.39
CA LEU A 54 1.76 -4.51 6.30
C LEU A 54 2.65 -5.56 6.98
N LYS A 55 2.28 -6.09 8.15
CA LYS A 55 2.98 -7.22 8.79
C LYS A 55 2.97 -8.48 7.93
N HIS A 56 1.86 -8.73 7.23
CA HIS A 56 1.79 -9.86 6.30
C HIS A 56 2.77 -9.66 5.13
N VAL A 57 2.75 -8.48 4.50
CA VAL A 57 3.70 -8.09 3.44
C VAL A 57 5.15 -8.20 3.90
N GLU A 58 5.49 -7.64 5.07
CA GLU A 58 6.83 -7.76 5.66
C GLU A 58 7.26 -9.22 5.82
N ARG A 59 6.36 -10.10 6.24
CA ARG A 59 6.68 -11.51 6.44
C ARG A 59 6.95 -12.25 5.13
N ILE A 60 6.19 -11.96 4.07
CA ILE A 60 6.26 -12.73 2.82
C ILE A 60 7.28 -12.16 1.82
N LEU A 61 7.52 -10.85 1.85
CA LEU A 61 8.42 -10.18 0.92
C LEU A 61 9.72 -9.69 1.56
N THR A 62 9.73 -9.45 2.88
CA THR A 62 10.85 -8.83 3.59
C THR A 62 11.44 -7.62 2.84
N PRO A 63 10.62 -6.60 2.51
CA PRO A 63 11.10 -5.47 1.73
C PRO A 63 12.07 -4.60 2.53
N ASP A 64 13.04 -3.96 1.87
CA ASP A 64 13.92 -2.97 2.50
C ASP A 64 13.18 -1.69 2.90
N TYR A 65 12.09 -1.37 2.17
CA TYR A 65 11.35 -0.13 2.34
C TYR A 65 9.91 -0.24 1.83
N ILE A 66 8.98 0.48 2.46
CA ILE A 66 7.57 0.58 2.04
C ILE A 66 7.17 2.03 1.77
N ILE A 67 6.49 2.27 0.66
CA ILE A 67 5.89 3.57 0.34
C ILE A 67 4.37 3.46 0.38
N LEU A 68 3.74 4.15 1.32
CA LEU A 68 2.29 4.23 1.44
C LEU A 68 1.75 5.30 0.48
N GLY A 69 1.12 4.83 -0.59
CA GLY A 69 0.47 5.68 -1.61
C GLY A 69 -1.03 5.83 -1.43
N GLY A 70 -1.69 6.43 -2.42
CA GLY A 70 -3.16 6.57 -2.49
C GLY A 70 -3.75 7.70 -1.64
N GLY A 71 -5.05 7.93 -1.78
CA GLY A 71 -5.73 9.08 -1.18
C GLY A 71 -5.76 9.06 0.36
N VAL A 72 -5.84 7.87 0.97
CA VAL A 72 -5.90 7.72 2.43
C VAL A 72 -4.62 8.14 3.13
N SER A 73 -3.49 8.07 2.43
CA SER A 73 -2.17 8.46 2.90
C SER A 73 -2.07 9.95 3.27
N LYS A 74 -2.96 10.80 2.74
CA LYS A 74 -3.14 12.20 3.19
C LYS A 74 -3.53 12.33 4.67
N HIS A 75 -4.10 11.27 5.24
CA HIS A 75 -4.60 11.24 6.62
C HIS A 75 -3.70 10.44 7.56
N ILE A 76 -2.41 10.24 7.22
CA ILE A 76 -1.46 9.45 8.01
C ILE A 76 -1.46 9.82 9.50
N HIS A 77 -1.58 11.10 9.84
CA HIS A 77 -1.65 11.60 11.22
C HIS A 77 -2.79 11.00 12.06
N LYS A 78 -3.81 10.41 11.43
CA LYS A 78 -4.95 9.79 12.11
C LYS A 78 -4.76 8.32 12.45
N PHE A 79 -3.77 7.65 11.86
CA PHE A 79 -3.60 6.19 12.00
C PHE A 79 -2.14 5.73 12.07
N ARG A 80 -1.17 6.64 11.96
CA ARG A 80 0.26 6.29 12.02
C ARG A 80 0.64 5.55 13.29
N ASP A 81 0.01 5.88 14.41
CA ASP A 81 0.32 5.30 15.71
C ASP A 81 -0.12 3.83 15.79
N GLU A 82 -0.94 3.37 14.83
CA GLU A 82 -1.35 1.97 14.69
C GLU A 82 -0.42 1.14 13.79
N ILE A 83 0.49 1.80 13.06
CA ILE A 83 1.46 1.14 12.19
C ILE A 83 2.68 0.77 13.02
N ASP A 84 2.88 -0.53 13.19
CA ASP A 84 3.97 -1.11 13.96
C ASP A 84 4.57 -2.23 13.09
N ILE A 85 5.55 -1.87 12.27
CA ILE A 85 6.29 -2.79 11.39
C ILE A 85 7.78 -2.50 11.53
N ARG A 86 8.63 -3.51 11.28
CA ARG A 86 10.09 -3.35 11.32
C ARG A 86 10.61 -2.66 10.07
N THR A 87 9.93 -2.88 8.94
CA THR A 87 10.28 -2.31 7.65
C THR A 87 10.07 -0.79 7.70
N PRO A 88 11.11 0.01 7.40
CA PRO A 88 10.97 1.45 7.30
C PRO A 88 9.92 1.83 6.23
N TYR A 89 9.12 2.86 6.52
CA TYR A 89 8.11 3.31 5.57
C TYR A 89 7.96 4.83 5.51
N VAL A 90 7.45 5.32 4.38
CA VAL A 90 7.03 6.72 4.21
C VAL A 90 5.66 6.82 3.59
N VAL A 91 5.11 8.02 3.65
CA VAL A 91 3.93 8.42 2.89
C VAL A 91 4.40 9.05 1.59
N SER A 92 3.82 8.66 0.45
CA SER A 92 4.14 9.25 -0.84
C SER A 92 3.83 10.75 -0.85
N GLU A 93 4.82 11.58 -1.15
CA GLU A 93 4.64 13.04 -1.29
C GLU A 93 3.69 13.40 -2.45
N LYS A 94 3.69 12.59 -3.51
CA LYS A 94 2.94 12.87 -4.74
C LYS A 94 1.52 12.32 -4.70
N LEU A 95 1.18 11.51 -3.70
CA LEU A 95 -0.18 11.03 -3.42
C LEU A 95 -0.85 10.48 -4.71
N ASN A 96 -1.94 11.09 -5.15
CA ASN A 96 -2.69 10.67 -6.34
C ASN A 96 -1.93 10.94 -7.67
N ASN A 97 -0.94 11.84 -7.66
CA ASN A 97 -0.18 12.20 -8.85
C ASN A 97 0.96 11.20 -9.15
N ALA A 98 1.32 10.35 -8.18
CA ALA A 98 2.40 9.37 -8.34
C ALA A 98 2.18 8.45 -9.56
N GLY A 99 0.94 8.01 -9.78
CA GLY A 99 0.59 7.14 -10.91
C GLY A 99 0.74 7.82 -12.27
N ILE A 100 0.29 9.08 -12.40
CA ILE A 100 0.39 9.85 -13.65
C ILE A 100 1.86 10.11 -13.99
N ILE A 101 2.66 10.50 -12.99
CA ILE A 101 4.10 10.73 -13.17
C ILE A 101 4.81 9.43 -13.58
N GLY A 102 4.52 8.31 -12.91
CA GLY A 102 5.10 7.01 -13.24
C GLY A 102 4.75 6.55 -14.67
N ALA A 103 3.52 6.76 -15.11
CA ALA A 103 3.11 6.46 -16.48
C ALA A 103 3.89 7.29 -17.52
N ALA A 104 4.09 8.59 -17.26
CA ALA A 104 4.86 9.47 -18.13
C ALA A 104 6.34 9.09 -18.20
N ILE A 105 6.97 8.74 -17.08
CA ILE A 105 8.36 8.25 -17.03
C ILE A 105 8.49 6.97 -17.84
N ASN A 106 7.59 5.99 -17.61
CA ASN A 106 7.63 4.72 -18.32
C ASN A 106 7.47 4.91 -19.84
N ALA A 107 6.58 5.80 -20.28
CA ALA A 107 6.44 6.13 -21.70
C ALA A 107 7.71 6.79 -22.26
N ALA A 108 8.31 7.74 -21.53
CA ALA A 108 9.54 8.40 -21.95
C ALA A 108 10.73 7.45 -22.09
N ASP A 109 10.84 6.46 -21.20
CA ASP A 109 11.91 5.44 -21.25
C ASP A 109 11.72 4.45 -22.41
N HIS A 110 10.48 4.09 -22.75
CA HIS A 110 10.16 3.16 -23.85
C HIS A 110 10.07 3.84 -25.23
N HIS A 111 10.13 5.16 -25.29
CA HIS A 111 10.18 5.94 -26.54
C HIS A 111 11.62 6.22 -27.04
N LYS A 112 12.64 5.66 -26.38
CA LYS A 112 14.02 5.61 -26.86
C LYS A 112 14.29 4.32 -27.61
#